data_AF-A0A6P6NHH0-F1
#
_entry.id   AF-A0A6P6NHH0-F1
#
_cell.length_a   1.000
_cell.length_b   1.000
_cell.length_c   1.000
_cell.angle_alpha   90.00
_cell.angle_beta   90.00
_cell.angle_gamma   90.00
#
_symmetry.space_group_name_H-M   'P 1'
#
loop_
_entity.id
_entity.type
_entity.pdbx_description
1 polymer ?
#
loop_
_entity_poly.entity_id
_entity_poly.type
_entity_poly.pdbx_seq_one_letter_code
_entity_poly.pdbx_strand_id
1 'polypeptide(L)'
;MAEGAVTILPKRQNIRGFDRYFTSRTLENNRRNIWFAEFWENNFNCKLSRHALKKGSGVKKCTNQERIGKDSSYEQEGKVMFVIDAVYAMAHALHNMHKDLCPGKVGLCSRMDPVDGTLLLKYIRNVKIA
;
A
#
# COMPACT_ATOMS: atom_id res chain seq x y z
N MET A 1 30.97 -3.16 -6.18
CA MET A 1 30.22 -3.83 -7.27
C MET A 1 30.13 -5.31 -6.91
N ALA A 2 28.95 -5.92 -7.03
CA ALA A 2 28.73 -7.34 -6.75
C ALA A 2 28.75 -8.13 -8.07
N GLU A 3 29.85 -8.02 -8.80
CA GLU A 3 30.00 -8.68 -10.09
C GLU A 3 30.08 -10.19 -9.90
N GLY A 4 29.29 -10.96 -10.66
CA GLY A 4 29.21 -12.42 -10.55
C GLY A 4 28.29 -12.96 -9.44
N ALA A 5 27.59 -12.12 -8.69
CA ALA A 5 26.66 -12.58 -7.67
C ALA A 5 25.36 -13.15 -8.28
N VAL A 6 24.96 -14.34 -7.83
CA VAL A 6 23.67 -14.98 -8.19
C VAL A 6 22.68 -14.78 -7.05
N THR A 7 21.46 -14.34 -7.37
CA THR A 7 20.37 -14.18 -6.42
C THR A 7 19.12 -14.89 -6.90
N ILE A 8 18.35 -15.44 -5.96
CA ILE A 8 17.05 -16.07 -6.21
C ILE A 8 16.00 -15.19 -5.58
N LEU A 9 15.06 -14.72 -6.41
CA LEU A 9 13.93 -13.91 -5.97
C LEU A 9 12.64 -14.66 -6.28
N PRO A 10 11.63 -14.57 -5.38
CA PRO A 10 10.29 -15.03 -5.72
C PRO A 10 9.80 -14.39 -7.02
N LYS A 11 9.07 -15.16 -7.82
CA LYS A 11 8.43 -14.63 -9.04
C LYS A 11 7.47 -13.51 -8.62
N ARG A 12 7.67 -12.34 -9.21
CA ARG A 12 6.87 -11.13 -8.95
C ARG A 12 6.23 -10.64 -10.23
N GLN A 13 5.07 -9.99 -10.09
CA GLN A 13 4.37 -9.35 -11.20
C GLN A 13 4.01 -7.91 -10.80
N ASN A 14 4.16 -6.99 -11.75
CA ASN A 14 3.71 -5.61 -11.56
C ASN A 14 2.18 -5.55 -11.58
N ILE A 15 1.62 -4.95 -10.53
CA ILE A 15 0.18 -4.77 -10.38
C ILE A 15 -0.23 -3.43 -10.98
N ARG A 16 -0.73 -3.45 -12.23
CA ARG A 16 -1.13 -2.23 -12.98
C ARG A 16 -2.12 -1.35 -12.23
N GLY A 17 -3.04 -1.95 -11.46
CA GLY A 17 -3.99 -1.22 -10.63
C GLY A 17 -3.31 -0.40 -9.54
N PHE A 18 -2.27 -0.96 -8.92
CA PHE A 18 -1.45 -0.28 -7.93
C PHE A 18 -0.64 0.86 -8.57
N ASP A 19 -0.02 0.62 -9.73
CA ASP A 19 0.73 1.66 -10.46
C ASP A 19 -0.15 2.88 -10.75
N ARG A 20 -1.35 2.64 -11.29
CA ARG A 20 -2.32 3.69 -11.59
C ARG A 20 -2.75 4.43 -10.32
N TYR A 21 -3.02 3.70 -9.24
CA TYR A 21 -3.43 4.30 -7.97
C TYR A 21 -2.33 5.17 -7.36
N PHE A 22 -1.09 4.65 -7.30
CA PHE A 22 0.03 5.29 -6.65
C PHE A 22 0.50 6.52 -7.42
N THR A 23 0.64 6.41 -8.75
CA THR A 23 1.08 7.54 -9.59
C THR A 23 0.05 8.66 -9.68
N SER A 24 -1.24 8.37 -9.44
CA SER A 24 -2.28 9.40 -9.38
C SER A 24 -2.37 10.14 -8.03
N ARG A 25 -1.56 9.78 -7.03
CA ARG A 25 -1.61 10.43 -5.71
C ARG A 25 -0.97 11.81 -5.78
N THR A 26 -1.61 12.77 -5.12
CA THR A 26 -1.11 14.14 -4.91
C THR A 26 -1.27 14.51 -3.44
N LEU A 27 -0.62 15.59 -3.01
CA LEU A 27 -0.77 16.08 -1.64
C LEU A 27 -2.23 16.46 -1.31
N GLU A 28 -3.00 16.85 -2.33
CA GLU A 28 -4.41 17.22 -2.18
C GLU A 28 -5.30 16.01 -1.92
N ASN A 29 -5.08 14.91 -2.65
CA ASN A 29 -5.98 13.75 -2.67
C ASN A 29 -5.54 12.60 -1.75
N ASN A 30 -4.43 12.74 -1.02
CA ASN A 30 -3.88 11.71 -0.17
C ASN A 30 -3.65 12.17 1.28
N ARG A 31 -4.68 12.75 1.90
CA ARG A 31 -4.60 13.25 3.29
C ARG A 31 -4.59 12.15 4.36
N ARG A 32 -4.95 10.90 4.00
CA ARG A 32 -4.99 9.79 4.97
C ARG A 32 -3.60 9.33 5.40
N ASN A 33 -2.60 9.49 4.53
CA ASN A 33 -1.25 9.03 4.80
C ASN A 33 -0.42 10.18 5.35
N ILE A 34 -0.18 10.14 6.66
CA ILE A 34 0.54 11.20 7.39
C ILE A 34 2.00 11.37 6.95
N TRP A 35 2.60 10.33 6.37
CA TRP A 35 3.98 10.36 5.85
C TRP A 35 4.06 10.84 4.40
N PHE A 36 2.93 11.08 3.74
CA PHE A 36 2.93 11.41 2.31
C PHE A 36 3.57 12.78 2.02
N ALA A 37 3.47 13.73 2.96
CA ALA A 37 4.14 15.03 2.83
C ALA A 37 5.67 14.89 2.83
N GLU A 38 6.21 14.09 3.76
CA GLU A 38 7.65 13.81 3.85
C GLU A 38 8.15 13.05 2.60
N PHE A 39 7.41 12.03 2.18
CA PHE A 39 7.68 11.33 0.92
C PHE A 39 7.73 12.30 -0.26
N TRP A 40 6.78 13.22 -0.38
CA TRP A 40 6.72 14.17 -1.49
C TRP A 40 7.95 15.09 -1.53
N GLU A 41 8.34 15.64 -0.38
CA GLU A 41 9.54 16.48 -0.28
C GLU A 41 10.80 15.76 -0.73
N ASN A 42 10.98 14.50 -0.29
CA ASN A 42 12.12 13.67 -0.64
C ASN A 42 12.10 13.28 -2.14
N ASN A 43 10.96 12.79 -2.61
CA ASN A 43 10.80 12.25 -3.96
C ASN A 43 10.99 13.31 -5.06
N PHE A 44 10.61 14.56 -4.80
CA PHE A 44 10.76 15.67 -5.76
C PHE A 44 11.89 16.65 -5.42
N ASN A 45 12.67 16.37 -4.37
CA ASN A 45 13.74 17.23 -3.85
C ASN A 45 13.26 18.69 -3.65
N CYS A 46 12.14 18.85 -2.95
CA CYS A 46 11.50 20.14 -2.70
C CYS A 46 11.06 20.28 -1.24
N LYS A 47 10.67 21.50 -0.82
CA LYS A 47 10.10 21.75 0.51
C LYS A 47 8.71 22.36 0.46
N LEU A 48 7.81 21.84 1.29
CA LEU A 48 6.44 22.32 1.46
C LEU A 48 6.38 23.53 2.39
N SER A 49 7.17 23.49 3.48
CA SER A 49 7.23 24.57 4.46
C SER A 49 8.24 25.66 4.07
N ARG A 50 7.82 26.92 4.15
CA ARG A 50 8.72 28.09 4.01
C ARG A 50 9.76 28.17 5.13
N HIS A 51 9.45 27.67 6.32
CA HIS A 51 10.40 27.64 7.43
C HIS A 51 11.52 26.60 7.21
N ALA A 52 11.26 25.56 6.41
CA ALA A 52 12.25 24.57 6.02
C ALA A 52 13.17 25.08 4.88
N LEU A 53 12.78 26.14 4.16
CA LEU A 53 13.56 26.76 3.10
C LEU A 53 14.60 27.71 3.71
N LYS A 54 15.78 27.19 4.06
CA LYS A 54 16.92 28.04 4.43
C LYS A 54 17.37 28.85 3.19
N LYS A 55 17.50 30.17 3.35
CA LYS A 55 17.97 31.09 2.31
C LYS A 55 19.38 30.64 1.88
N GLY A 56 19.57 30.35 0.59
CA GLY A 56 20.84 29.86 0.03
C GLY A 56 21.02 28.33 -0.01
N SER A 57 20.03 27.53 0.43
CA SER A 57 20.13 26.05 0.39
C SER A 57 19.98 25.43 -1.02
N GLY A 58 19.59 26.21 -2.04
CA GLY A 58 19.32 25.70 -3.39
C GLY A 58 18.06 24.82 -3.52
N VAL A 59 17.37 24.53 -2.42
CA VAL A 59 16.17 23.69 -2.42
C VAL A 59 14.95 24.49 -2.88
N LYS A 60 14.22 23.95 -3.86
CA LYS A 60 13.02 24.58 -4.42
C LYS A 60 11.79 24.37 -3.52
N LYS A 61 10.83 25.30 -3.59
CA LYS A 61 9.51 25.09 -2.98
C LYS A 61 8.70 24.10 -3.83
N CYS A 62 8.01 23.16 -3.20
CA CYS A 62 7.07 22.30 -3.92
C CYS A 62 5.91 23.13 -4.48
N THR A 63 5.48 22.85 -5.71
CA THR A 63 4.41 23.57 -6.41
C THR A 63 3.08 22.85 -6.37
N ASN A 64 3.07 21.58 -5.91
CA ASN A 64 1.92 20.67 -5.92
C ASN A 64 1.47 20.27 -7.35
N GLN A 65 2.22 20.69 -8.37
CA GLN A 65 2.02 20.29 -9.76
C GLN A 65 2.86 19.07 -10.14
N GLU A 66 3.77 18.64 -9.25
CA GLU A 66 4.61 17.48 -9.49
C GLU A 66 3.77 16.20 -9.59
N ARG A 67 4.23 15.25 -10.42
CA ARG A 67 3.54 13.98 -10.68
C ARG A 67 4.53 12.82 -10.57
N ILE A 68 4.15 11.81 -9.78
CA ILE A 68 4.95 10.59 -9.57
C ILE A 68 5.04 9.83 -10.88
N GLY A 69 6.26 9.42 -11.27
CA GLY A 69 6.50 8.73 -12.55
C GLY A 69 6.61 9.66 -13.77
N LYS A 70 6.37 10.97 -13.61
CA LYS A 70 6.61 11.98 -14.65
C LYS A 70 7.74 12.93 -14.26
N ASP A 71 7.62 13.54 -13.08
CA ASP A 71 8.60 14.50 -12.54
C ASP A 71 9.54 13.86 -11.49
N SER A 72 9.38 12.56 -11.26
CA SER A 72 10.23 11.71 -10.40
C SER A 72 10.26 10.29 -10.95
N SER A 73 11.35 9.56 -10.71
CA SER A 73 11.46 8.15 -11.07
C SER A 73 10.46 7.31 -10.28
N TYR A 74 9.80 6.37 -10.95
CA TYR A 74 8.90 5.43 -10.31
C TYR A 74 9.22 4.01 -10.78
N GLU A 75 9.48 3.12 -9.83
CA GLU A 75 9.55 1.68 -10.01
C GLU A 75 8.70 1.04 -8.91
N GLN A 76 7.79 0.13 -9.29
CA GLN A 76 6.98 -0.58 -8.31
C GLN A 76 7.87 -1.48 -7.46
N GLU A 77 7.71 -1.42 -6.13
CA GLU A 77 8.43 -2.32 -5.23
C GLU A 77 8.00 -3.78 -5.48
N GLY A 78 8.98 -4.68 -5.59
CA GLY A 78 8.75 -6.04 -6.08
C GLY A 78 7.95 -6.98 -5.17
N LYS A 79 7.56 -6.54 -3.97
CA LYS A 79 6.74 -7.27 -2.98
C LYS A 79 5.33 -6.71 -2.87
N VAL A 80 4.97 -5.69 -3.63
CA VAL A 80 3.60 -5.12 -3.64
C VAL A 80 2.55 -6.21 -3.89
N MET A 81 2.80 -7.13 -4.82
CA MET A 81 1.91 -8.28 -5.07
C MET A 81 1.67 -9.11 -3.80
N PHE A 82 2.72 -9.48 -3.07
CA PHE A 82 2.59 -10.28 -1.85
C PHE A 82 1.85 -9.55 -0.73
N VAL A 83 2.01 -8.23 -0.63
CA VAL A 83 1.25 -7.42 0.33
C VAL A 83 -0.24 -7.39 -0.03
N ILE A 84 -0.56 -7.24 -1.32
CA ILE A 84 -1.94 -7.31 -1.81
C ILE A 84 -2.52 -8.70 -1.52
N ASP A 85 -1.82 -9.77 -1.87
CA ASP A 85 -2.25 -11.15 -1.63
C ASP A 85 -2.51 -11.42 -0.14
N ALA A 86 -1.66 -10.89 0.76
CA ALA A 86 -1.86 -11.03 2.20
C ALA A 86 -3.16 -10.34 2.69
N VAL A 87 -3.47 -9.16 2.17
CA VAL A 87 -4.72 -8.45 2.49
C VAL A 87 -5.93 -9.23 1.95
N TYR A 88 -5.84 -9.72 0.71
CA TYR A 88 -6.90 -10.54 0.11
C TYR A 88 -7.09 -11.87 0.86
N ALA A 89 -6.00 -12.50 1.34
CA ALA A 89 -6.07 -13.70 2.16
C ALA A 89 -6.95 -13.48 3.40
N MET A 90 -6.72 -12.37 4.12
CA MET A 90 -7.51 -12.02 5.29
C MET A 90 -8.96 -11.71 4.93
N ALA A 91 -9.19 -10.98 3.84
CA ALA A 91 -10.54 -10.66 3.36
C ALA A 91 -11.34 -11.93 3.01
N HIS A 92 -10.72 -12.89 2.31
CA HIS A 92 -11.33 -14.18 1.98
C HIS A 92 -11.59 -15.04 3.23
N ALA A 93 -10.67 -15.03 4.21
CA ALA A 93 -10.88 -15.74 5.48
C ALA A 93 -12.10 -15.20 6.23
N LEU A 94 -12.19 -13.87 6.36
CA LEU A 94 -13.32 -13.21 7.02
C LEU A 94 -14.64 -13.43 6.26
N HIS A 95 -14.60 -13.41 4.93
CA HIS A 95 -15.77 -13.70 4.09
C HIS A 95 -16.27 -15.13 4.25
N ASN A 96 -15.38 -16.12 4.29
CA ASN A 96 -15.75 -17.51 4.51
C ASN A 96 -16.31 -17.72 5.93
N MET A 97 -15.67 -17.13 6.93
CA MET A 97 -16.18 -17.12 8.31
C MET A 97 -17.56 -16.49 8.40
N HIS A 98 -17.79 -15.39 7.69
CA HIS A 98 -19.10 -14.71 7.63
C HIS A 98 -20.18 -15.55 6.98
N LYS A 99 -19.89 -16.22 5.85
CA LYS A 99 -20.84 -17.12 5.21
C LYS A 99 -21.31 -18.23 6.14
N ASP A 100 -20.41 -18.79 6.94
CA ASP A 100 -20.72 -19.91 7.83
C ASP A 100 -21.42 -19.44 9.13
N LEU A 101 -21.00 -18.32 9.69
CA LEU A 101 -21.51 -17.81 10.98
C LEU A 101 -22.65 -16.81 10.85
N CYS A 102 -22.86 -16.19 9.70
CA CYS A 102 -23.90 -15.18 9.51
C CYS A 102 -24.65 -15.38 8.17
N PRO A 103 -25.20 -16.58 7.90
CA PRO A 103 -25.85 -16.87 6.61
C PRO A 103 -27.04 -15.94 6.37
N GLY A 104 -27.11 -15.36 5.17
CA GLY A 104 -28.20 -14.48 4.74
C GLY A 104 -28.26 -13.11 5.42
N LYS A 105 -27.30 -12.76 6.28
CA LYS A 105 -27.24 -11.45 6.92
C LYS A 105 -26.25 -10.52 6.22
N VAL A 106 -26.62 -9.25 6.09
CA VAL A 106 -25.69 -8.18 5.71
C VAL A 106 -25.02 -7.65 6.97
N GLY A 107 -23.70 -7.47 6.95
CA GLY A 107 -22.92 -7.02 8.10
C GLY A 107 -22.64 -8.14 9.12
N LEU A 108 -22.01 -7.77 10.24
CA LEU A 108 -21.65 -8.71 11.30
C LEU A 108 -22.88 -9.15 12.11
N CYS A 109 -22.90 -10.42 12.51
CA CYS A 109 -23.87 -10.95 13.46
C CYS A 109 -23.20 -11.22 14.81
N SER A 110 -23.99 -11.48 15.85
CA SER A 110 -23.49 -11.72 17.22
C SER A 110 -22.46 -12.86 17.34
N ARG A 111 -22.41 -13.80 16.39
CA ARG A 111 -21.39 -14.87 16.34
C ARG A 111 -20.02 -14.41 15.84
N MET A 112 -19.92 -13.19 15.33
CA MET A 112 -18.69 -12.56 14.83
C MET A 112 -18.40 -11.23 15.51
N ASP A 113 -19.11 -10.90 16.59
CA ASP A 113 -18.93 -9.64 17.32
C ASP A 113 -18.79 -9.92 18.83
N PRO A 114 -17.56 -10.01 19.36
CA PRO A 114 -16.28 -9.85 18.67
C PRO A 114 -15.89 -11.09 17.84
N VAL A 115 -14.95 -10.91 16.91
CA VAL A 115 -14.39 -12.01 16.11
C VAL A 115 -13.48 -12.88 16.98
N ASP A 116 -13.78 -14.18 17.08
CA ASP A 116 -12.88 -15.16 17.72
C ASP A 116 -11.64 -15.40 16.84
N GLY A 117 -10.47 -14.98 17.33
CA GLY A 117 -9.20 -15.12 16.64
C GLY A 117 -8.74 -16.57 16.42
N THR A 118 -9.05 -17.49 17.33
CA THR A 118 -8.72 -18.92 17.17
C THR A 118 -9.55 -19.55 16.08
N LEU A 119 -10.83 -19.16 16.00
CA LEU A 119 -11.71 -19.58 14.92
C LEU A 119 -11.29 -18.95 13.59
N LEU A 120 -11.01 -17.64 13.56
CA LEU A 120 -10.51 -16.94 12.38
C LEU A 120 -9.22 -17.58 11.83
N LEU A 121 -8.29 -17.99 12.70
CA LEU A 121 -7.06 -18.68 12.29
C LEU A 121 -7.35 -19.97 11.50
N LYS A 122 -8.42 -20.71 11.83
CA LYS A 122 -8.84 -21.89 11.05
C LYS A 122 -9.29 -21.49 9.65
N TYR A 123 -10.00 -20.38 9.51
CA TYR A 123 -10.39 -19.87 8.19
C TYR A 123 -9.17 -19.38 7.40
N ILE A 124 -8.26 -18.63 8.02
CA ILE A 124 -7.01 -18.15 7.38
C ILE A 124 -6.21 -19.33 6.80
N ARG A 125 -6.01 -20.39 7.58
CA ARG A 125 -5.26 -21.59 7.15
C ARG A 125 -5.89 -22.34 5.98
N ASN A 126 -7.19 -22.17 5.76
CA ASN A 126 -7.96 -22.86 4.72
C ASN A 126 -8.30 -21.97 3.51
N VAL A 127 -7.79 -20.73 3.46
CA VAL A 127 -7.98 -19.87 2.30
C VAL A 127 -7.26 -20.45 1.09
N LYS A 128 -7.97 -20.50 -0.03
CA LYS A 128 -7.40 -20.78 -1.35
C LYS A 128 -7.54 -19.52 -2.20
N ILE A 129 -6.41 -18.89 -2.50
CA ILE A 129 -6.33 -17.77 -3.44
C ILE A 129 -6.00 -18.41 -4.79
N ALA A 130 -6.92 -18.29 -5.75
CA ALA A 130 -6.76 -18.80 -7.11
C ALA A 130 -5.95 -17.82 -7.95
#